data_AF-A0A1E4LCT6-F1
#
_entry.id   AF-A0A1E4LCT6-F1
#
_cell.length_a   1.000
_cell.length_b   1.000
_cell.length_c   1.000
_cell.angle_alpha   90.00
_cell.angle_beta   90.00
_cell.angle_gamma   90.00
#
_symmetry.space_group_name_H-M   'P 1'
#
loop_
_entity.id
_entity.type
_entity.pdbx_description
1 polymer ?
#
loop_
_entity_poly.entity_id
_entity_poly.type
_entity_poly.pdbx_seq_one_letter_code
_entity_poly.pdbx_strand_id
1 'polypeptide(L)'
;MRRAFSLVEILVVIAIIIVLTAIMFSILAKSRESGHEAACTTHLHQLAMAAAMYEQDHDGKLSSNLFSDVRSLNPYVKSSDIWYCKQDPFPKGANAQASRWFGGKVSYFPPVTILPGFMEALSSRDDNPGVFACLVHGQRLSQGAVPASAYAGYEGLVLTVRRDGAVSRRRPKERCYSDQSRGRLWWDFFTDADPPPAVVAELTAGGSVVPCK
;
A
#
# COMPACT_ATOMS: atom_id res chain seq x y z
N MET A 1 -52.20 -13.36 40.31
CA MET A 1 -51.09 -12.67 41.02
C MET A 1 -50.03 -12.33 39.99
N ARG A 2 -49.78 -11.03 39.72
CA ARG A 2 -48.66 -10.62 38.86
C ARG A 2 -47.41 -10.56 39.72
N ARG A 3 -46.38 -11.35 39.38
CA ARG A 3 -45.04 -11.19 39.97
C ARG A 3 -44.45 -9.89 39.44
N ALA A 4 -44.15 -8.95 40.33
CA ALA A 4 -43.38 -7.77 40.00
C ALA A 4 -41.90 -8.15 39.94
N PHE A 5 -41.20 -7.73 38.88
CA PHE A 5 -39.75 -7.92 38.74
C PHE A 5 -39.01 -7.19 39.86
N SER A 6 -37.97 -7.81 40.40
CA SER A 6 -37.11 -7.14 41.38
C SER A 6 -36.14 -6.18 40.68
N LEU A 7 -35.79 -5.09 41.37
CA LEU A 7 -34.82 -4.10 40.89
C LEU A 7 -33.44 -4.74 40.65
N VAL A 8 -33.11 -5.76 41.45
CA VAL A 8 -31.87 -6.54 41.34
C VAL A 8 -31.84 -7.39 40.07
N GLU A 9 -32.93 -8.06 39.71
CA GLU A 9 -32.99 -8.84 38.46
C GLU A 9 -32.74 -7.96 37.23
N ILE A 10 -33.33 -6.77 37.19
CA ILE A 10 -33.11 -5.83 36.09
C ILE A 10 -31.65 -5.34 36.05
N LEU A 11 -31.07 -5.04 37.21
CA LEU A 11 -29.67 -4.59 37.32
C LEU A 11 -28.68 -5.63 36.78
N VAL A 12 -28.85 -6.89 37.18
CA VAL A 12 -27.96 -7.99 36.74
C VAL A 12 -28.06 -8.21 35.24
N VAL A 13 -29.27 -8.15 34.68
CA VAL A 13 -29.48 -8.33 33.22
C VAL A 13 -28.78 -7.22 32.43
N ILE A 14 -28.93 -5.96 32.85
CA ILE A 14 -28.25 -4.85 32.17
C ILE A 14 -26.73 -4.97 32.30
N ALA A 15 -26.21 -5.36 33.47
CA ALA A 15 -24.79 -5.59 33.67
C ALA A 15 -24.24 -6.66 32.71
N ILE A 16 -24.96 -7.77 32.52
CA ILE A 16 -24.58 -8.82 31.57
C ILE A 16 -24.61 -8.29 30.13
N ILE A 17 -25.63 -7.53 29.74
CA ILE A 17 -25.73 -6.95 28.38
C ILE A 17 -24.55 -6.01 28.11
N ILE A 18 -24.15 -5.17 29.08
CA ILE A 18 -23.00 -4.27 28.94
C ILE A 18 -21.70 -5.07 28.71
N VAL A 19 -21.47 -6.12 29.49
CA VAL A 19 -20.28 -6.96 29.34
C VAL A 19 -20.26 -7.67 27.97
N LEU A 20 -21.38 -8.24 27.54
CA LEU A 20 -21.46 -8.93 26.24
C LEU A 20 -21.27 -7.98 25.06
N THR A 21 -21.90 -6.81 25.10
CA THR A 21 -21.78 -5.81 24.02
C THR A 21 -20.38 -5.21 23.94
N ALA A 22 -19.70 -5.00 25.08
CA ALA A 22 -18.32 -4.53 25.11
C ALA A 22 -17.35 -5.49 24.39
N ILE A 23 -17.47 -6.80 24.63
CA ILE A 23 -16.66 -7.82 23.98
C ILE A 23 -16.97 -7.88 22.48
N MET A 24 -18.25 -7.92 22.11
CA MET A 24 -18.70 -8.02 20.71
C MET A 24 -18.24 -6.82 19.86
N PHE A 25 -18.25 -5.62 20.42
CA PHE A 25 -17.79 -4.41 19.74
C PHE A 25 -16.30 -4.47 19.38
N SER A 26 -15.45 -4.92 20.31
CA SER A 26 -14.01 -5.05 20.07
C SER A 26 -13.67 -6.04 18.95
N ILE A 27 -14.41 -7.16 18.86
CA ILE A 27 -14.20 -8.19 17.83
C ILE A 27 -14.65 -7.69 16.46
N LEU A 28 -15.78 -6.98 16.40
CA LEU A 28 -16.32 -6.43 15.15
C LEU A 28 -15.35 -5.44 14.50
N ALA A 29 -14.66 -4.61 15.29
CA ALA A 29 -13.66 -3.68 14.79
C ALA A 29 -12.50 -4.41 14.06
N LYS A 30 -11.96 -5.47 14.67
CA LYS A 30 -10.88 -6.28 14.09
C LYS A 30 -11.32 -7.03 12.84
N SER A 31 -12.52 -7.62 12.87
CA SER A 31 -13.10 -8.32 11.71
C SER A 31 -13.30 -7.38 10.51
N ARG A 32 -13.80 -6.16 10.76
CA ARG A 32 -13.96 -5.13 9.74
C ARG A 32 -12.61 -4.71 9.14
N GLU A 33 -11.59 -4.53 9.97
CA GLU A 33 -10.24 -4.23 9.49
C GLU A 33 -9.71 -5.33 8.56
N SER A 34 -9.80 -6.60 8.97
CA SER A 34 -9.41 -7.74 8.12
C SER A 34 -10.21 -7.82 6.82
N GLY A 35 -11.51 -7.51 6.86
CA GLY A 35 -12.35 -7.44 5.66
C GLY A 35 -11.93 -6.34 4.68
N HIS A 36 -11.49 -5.19 5.20
CA HIS A 36 -10.96 -4.11 4.35
C HIS A 36 -9.61 -4.48 3.73
N GLU A 37 -8.72 -5.15 4.47
CA GLU A 37 -7.44 -5.65 3.95
C GLU A 37 -7.66 -6.71 2.84
N ALA A 38 -8.63 -7.61 3.02
CA ALA A 38 -9.02 -8.59 2.00
C ALA A 38 -9.55 -7.93 0.72
N ALA A 39 -10.32 -6.85 0.85
CA ALA A 39 -10.76 -6.05 -0.31
C ALA A 39 -9.56 -5.39 -1.01
N CYS A 40 -8.63 -4.79 -0.26
CA CYS A 40 -7.44 -4.16 -0.85
C CYS A 40 -6.52 -5.19 -1.55
N THR A 41 -6.44 -6.41 -1.02
CA THR A 41 -5.75 -7.55 -1.65
C THR A 41 -6.41 -7.92 -2.97
N THR A 42 -7.74 -8.01 -3.02
CA THR A 42 -8.48 -8.30 -4.24
C THR A 42 -8.30 -7.21 -5.30
N HIS A 43 -8.36 -5.94 -4.89
CA HIS A 43 -8.11 -4.80 -5.78
C HIS A 43 -6.70 -4.84 -6.37
N LEU A 44 -5.68 -5.08 -5.54
CA LEU A 44 -4.29 -5.22 -5.99
C LEU A 44 -4.11 -6.35 -7.02
N HIS A 45 -4.73 -7.50 -6.78
CA HIS A 45 -4.71 -8.61 -7.74
C HIS A 45 -5.35 -8.22 -9.08
N GLN A 46 -6.51 -7.54 -9.04
CA GLN A 46 -7.17 -7.02 -10.25
C GLN A 46 -6.32 -5.99 -10.99
N LEU A 47 -5.61 -5.11 -10.28
CA LEU A 47 -4.69 -4.15 -10.86
C LEU A 47 -3.48 -4.81 -11.51
N ALA A 48 -2.93 -5.87 -10.93
CA ALA A 48 -1.85 -6.64 -11.55
C ALA A 48 -2.30 -7.32 -12.85
N MET A 49 -3.50 -7.90 -12.86
CA MET A 49 -4.07 -8.45 -14.10
C MET A 49 -4.26 -7.36 -15.17
N ALA A 50 -4.80 -6.19 -14.78
CA ALA A 50 -4.98 -5.07 -15.70
C ALA A 50 -3.65 -4.55 -16.28
N ALA A 51 -2.61 -4.47 -15.44
CA ALA A 51 -1.27 -4.12 -15.87
C ALA A 51 -0.69 -5.15 -16.83
N ALA A 52 -0.88 -6.46 -16.57
CA ALA A 52 -0.42 -7.51 -17.47
C ALA A 52 -1.13 -7.47 -18.82
N MET A 53 -2.45 -7.23 -18.85
CA MET A 53 -3.21 -7.05 -20.09
C MET A 53 -2.74 -5.81 -20.86
N TYR A 54 -2.49 -4.70 -20.17
CA TYR A 54 -1.92 -3.50 -20.79
C TYR A 54 -0.54 -3.78 -21.39
N GLU A 55 0.36 -4.44 -20.65
CA GLU A 55 1.69 -4.79 -21.16
C GLU A 55 1.60 -5.65 -22.43
N GLN A 56 0.64 -6.58 -22.50
CA GLN A 56 0.42 -7.41 -23.69
C GLN A 56 0.03 -6.57 -24.92
N ASP A 57 -0.78 -5.53 -24.74
CA ASP A 57 -1.22 -4.65 -25.83
C ASP A 57 -0.21 -3.54 -26.17
N HIS A 58 0.81 -3.33 -25.33
CA HIS A 58 1.77 -2.22 -25.42
C HIS A 58 3.24 -2.65 -25.32
N ASP A 59 3.66 -3.63 -26.13
CA ASP A 59 5.06 -4.06 -26.29
C ASP A 59 5.77 -4.48 -24.98
N GLY A 60 5.03 -5.06 -24.05
CA GLY A 60 5.55 -5.52 -22.75
C GLY A 60 5.89 -4.39 -21.78
N LYS A 61 5.37 -3.18 -22.01
CA LYS A 61 5.69 -1.99 -21.21
C LYS A 61 4.45 -1.41 -20.55
N LEU A 62 4.60 -1.01 -19.29
CA LEU A 62 3.63 -0.15 -18.62
C LEU A 62 3.70 1.26 -19.20
N SER A 63 2.59 2.00 -19.08
CA SER A 63 2.56 3.42 -19.39
C SER A 63 3.62 4.16 -18.58
N SER A 64 4.45 4.98 -19.25
CA SER A 64 5.43 5.83 -18.57
C SER A 64 4.77 6.76 -17.55
N ASN A 65 3.54 7.20 -17.85
CA ASN A 65 2.76 8.08 -16.98
C ASN A 65 2.02 7.34 -15.85
N LEU A 66 2.08 6.00 -15.76
CA LEU A 66 1.31 5.21 -14.78
C LEU A 66 1.50 5.70 -13.33
N PHE A 67 2.72 6.11 -12.99
CA PHE A 67 3.03 6.70 -11.68
C PHE A 67 2.19 7.93 -11.34
N SER A 68 1.93 8.79 -12.33
CA SER A 68 1.19 10.04 -12.16
C SER A 68 -0.28 9.94 -12.56
N ASP A 69 -0.64 9.00 -13.42
CA ASP A 69 -1.96 8.85 -14.00
C ASP A 69 -2.26 7.40 -14.33
N VAL A 70 -3.23 6.86 -13.59
CA VAL A 70 -3.63 5.45 -13.67
C VAL A 70 -4.67 5.16 -14.74
N ARG A 71 -5.18 6.18 -15.45
CA ARG A 71 -6.24 6.03 -16.45
C ARG A 71 -5.85 5.15 -17.63
N SER A 72 -4.56 4.97 -17.89
CA SER A 72 -4.06 4.02 -18.89
C SER A 72 -4.54 2.59 -18.66
N LEU A 73 -4.77 2.19 -17.40
CA LEU A 73 -5.28 0.87 -17.05
C LEU A 73 -6.81 0.79 -16.95
N ASN A 74 -7.53 1.91 -17.06
CA ASN A 74 -9.00 1.93 -16.96
C ASN A 74 -9.73 1.03 -17.96
N PRO A 75 -9.28 0.90 -19.24
CA PRO A 75 -9.92 -0.02 -20.19
C PRO A 75 -9.87 -1.50 -19.77
N TYR A 76 -8.91 -1.86 -18.91
CA TYR A 76 -8.64 -3.24 -18.49
C TYR A 76 -9.27 -3.58 -17.13
N VAL A 77 -10.03 -2.65 -16.53
CA VAL A 77 -10.64 -2.82 -15.20
C VAL A 77 -12.15 -2.58 -15.27
N LYS A 78 -12.90 -3.35 -14.48
CA LYS A 78 -14.38 -3.29 -14.50
C LYS A 78 -14.97 -2.11 -13.71
N SER A 79 -14.23 -1.56 -12.76
CA SER A 79 -14.68 -0.46 -11.91
C SER A 79 -13.50 0.43 -11.52
N SER A 80 -13.72 1.74 -11.45
CA SER A 80 -12.76 2.71 -10.92
C SER A 80 -12.56 2.60 -9.41
N ASP A 81 -13.47 1.94 -8.68
CA ASP A 81 -13.38 1.82 -7.22
C ASP A 81 -12.18 0.97 -6.78
N ILE A 82 -11.64 0.16 -7.68
CA ILE A 82 -10.49 -0.70 -7.38
C ILE A 82 -9.20 0.09 -7.15
N TRP A 83 -9.17 1.40 -7.49
CA TRP A 83 -8.03 2.27 -7.23
C TRP A 83 -7.93 2.72 -5.77
N TYR A 84 -9.00 2.53 -4.99
CA TYR A 84 -9.09 2.97 -3.61
C TYR A 84 -8.99 1.81 -2.63
N CYS A 85 -8.17 1.98 -1.59
CA CYS A 85 -8.13 1.08 -0.45
C CYS A 85 -9.02 1.64 0.66
N LYS A 86 -9.92 0.80 1.20
CA LYS A 86 -10.89 1.22 2.24
C LYS A 86 -10.24 1.61 3.58
N GLN A 87 -8.98 1.21 3.79
CA GLN A 87 -8.20 1.59 4.96
C GLN A 87 -7.41 2.88 4.76
N ASP A 88 -7.45 3.47 3.56
CA ASP A 88 -6.74 4.71 3.27
C ASP A 88 -7.32 5.88 4.10
N PRO A 89 -6.54 6.45 5.04
CA PRO A 89 -7.02 7.52 5.90
C PRO A 89 -6.97 8.89 5.21
N PHE A 90 -6.37 8.98 4.02
CA PHE A 90 -6.16 10.26 3.35
C PHE A 90 -7.41 10.69 2.58
N PRO A 91 -7.94 11.90 2.82
CA PRO A 91 -9.20 12.35 2.22
C PRO A 91 -9.13 12.45 0.70
N LYS A 92 -7.93 12.70 0.15
CA LYS A 92 -7.65 12.79 -1.29
C LYS A 92 -6.97 11.54 -1.85
N GLY A 93 -6.92 10.43 -1.11
CA GLY A 93 -6.13 9.25 -1.46
C GLY A 93 -4.65 9.38 -1.08
N ALA A 94 -4.02 8.25 -0.75
CA ALA A 94 -2.62 8.18 -0.37
C ALA A 94 -1.70 8.61 -1.52
N ASN A 95 -2.02 8.23 -2.75
CA ASN A 95 -1.33 8.69 -3.94
C ASN A 95 -1.95 10.01 -4.40
N ALA A 96 -1.56 11.11 -3.77
CA ALA A 96 -2.11 12.43 -4.03
C ALA A 96 -1.90 12.89 -5.48
N GLN A 97 -0.76 12.53 -6.09
CA GLN A 97 -0.45 12.87 -7.48
C GLN A 97 -1.39 12.14 -8.44
N ALA A 98 -1.49 10.81 -8.34
CA ALA A 98 -2.40 10.04 -9.17
C ALA A 98 -3.86 10.43 -8.95
N SER A 99 -4.26 10.67 -7.70
CA SER A 99 -5.62 11.08 -7.36
C SER A 99 -6.02 12.40 -8.02
N ARG A 100 -5.08 13.35 -8.12
CA ARG A 100 -5.31 14.64 -8.79
C ARG A 100 -5.60 14.46 -10.28
N TRP A 101 -4.84 13.64 -10.99
CA TRP A 101 -5.01 13.42 -12.44
C TRP A 101 -6.17 12.49 -12.78
N PHE A 102 -6.40 11.49 -11.93
CA PHE A 102 -7.49 10.53 -12.07
C PHE A 102 -8.87 11.17 -11.85
N GLY A 103 -8.96 12.22 -11.02
CA GLY A 103 -10.24 12.83 -10.64
C GLY A 103 -11.00 12.01 -9.57
N GLY A 104 -10.30 11.16 -8.83
CA GLY A 104 -10.83 10.28 -7.79
C GLY A 104 -9.76 9.89 -6.78
N LYS A 105 -10.06 8.97 -5.86
CA LYS A 105 -9.08 8.52 -4.85
C LYS A 105 -8.26 7.36 -5.38
N VAL A 106 -6.93 7.52 -5.36
CA VAL A 106 -5.96 6.48 -5.68
C VAL A 106 -5.12 6.22 -4.44
N SER A 107 -5.15 4.98 -3.95
CA SER A 107 -4.41 4.54 -2.75
C SER A 107 -3.17 3.71 -3.09
N TYR A 108 -3.14 3.12 -4.29
CA TYR A 108 -2.08 2.23 -4.74
C TYR A 108 -1.00 2.99 -5.50
N PHE A 109 0.20 2.44 -5.44
CA PHE A 109 1.39 3.02 -6.02
C PHE A 109 2.06 2.04 -6.99
N PRO A 110 2.19 2.39 -8.28
CA PRO A 110 3.01 1.61 -9.21
C PRO A 110 4.51 1.91 -8.99
N PRO A 111 5.42 1.10 -9.55
CA PRO A 111 6.82 1.44 -9.72
C PRO A 111 7.05 2.84 -10.32
N VAL A 112 8.24 3.42 -10.16
CA VAL A 112 8.58 4.69 -10.83
C VAL A 112 8.79 4.44 -12.33
N THR A 113 7.71 4.39 -13.09
CA THR A 113 7.73 4.17 -14.55
C THR A 113 8.27 5.36 -15.34
N ILE A 114 8.28 6.55 -14.73
CA ILE A 114 8.81 7.78 -15.33
C ILE A 114 10.35 7.82 -15.37
N LEU A 115 11.01 6.98 -14.56
CA LEU A 115 12.46 6.97 -14.46
C LEU A 115 13.03 6.03 -15.54
N PRO A 116 13.87 6.53 -16.47
CA PRO A 116 14.42 5.71 -17.55
C PRO A 116 15.15 4.48 -17.01
N GLY A 117 14.86 3.31 -17.57
CA GLY A 117 15.51 2.06 -17.16
C GLY A 117 15.11 1.53 -15.78
N PHE A 118 14.25 2.20 -15.01
CA PHE A 118 13.85 1.69 -13.68
C PHE A 118 13.16 0.32 -13.77
N MET A 119 12.19 0.17 -14.68
CA MET A 119 11.47 -1.10 -14.87
C MET A 119 12.37 -2.21 -15.43
N GLU A 120 13.34 -1.84 -16.26
CA GLU A 120 14.33 -2.76 -16.80
C GLU A 120 15.31 -3.22 -15.71
N ALA A 121 15.79 -2.28 -14.88
CA ALA A 121 16.59 -2.59 -13.70
C ALA A 121 15.84 -3.51 -12.74
N LEU A 122 14.54 -3.24 -12.53
CA LEU A 122 13.70 -4.04 -11.65
C LEU A 122 13.54 -5.47 -12.20
N SER A 123 13.22 -5.59 -13.49
CA SER A 123 13.03 -6.90 -14.15
C SER A 123 14.32 -7.69 -14.34
N SER A 124 15.49 -7.04 -14.37
CA SER A 124 16.79 -7.72 -14.45
C SER A 124 17.32 -8.19 -13.09
N ARG A 125 16.72 -7.73 -11.98
CA ARG A 125 17.13 -8.08 -10.61
C ARG A 125 16.17 -9.05 -9.92
N ASP A 126 14.91 -9.07 -10.35
CA ASP A 126 13.85 -9.90 -9.80
C ASP A 126 13.00 -10.41 -10.95
N ASP A 127 12.88 -11.74 -11.09
CA ASP A 127 12.06 -12.38 -12.13
C ASP A 127 10.57 -12.13 -11.90
N ASN A 128 10.17 -11.81 -10.67
CA ASN A 128 8.79 -11.53 -10.28
C ASN A 128 8.71 -10.25 -9.44
N PRO A 129 8.96 -9.07 -10.05
CA PRO A 129 8.95 -7.82 -9.34
C PRO A 129 7.53 -7.38 -8.97
N GLY A 130 7.43 -6.53 -7.96
CA GLY A 130 6.17 -5.88 -7.59
C GLY A 130 5.66 -4.93 -8.69
N VAL A 131 4.36 -4.97 -8.94
CA VAL A 131 3.66 -4.14 -9.95
C VAL A 131 2.84 -3.02 -9.29
N PHE A 132 2.30 -3.26 -8.09
CA PHE A 132 1.69 -2.22 -7.25
C PHE A 132 1.98 -2.47 -5.78
N ALA A 133 2.06 -1.39 -5.02
CA ALA A 133 2.17 -1.40 -3.56
C ALA A 133 1.07 -0.55 -2.91
N CYS A 134 0.58 -1.02 -1.77
CA CYS A 134 -0.36 -0.33 -0.90
C CYS A 134 0.35 0.03 0.41
N LEU A 135 0.75 1.30 0.53
CA LEU A 135 1.54 1.80 1.65
C LEU A 135 0.70 2.09 2.91
N VAL A 136 -0.63 2.21 2.77
CA VAL A 136 -1.54 2.60 3.87
C VAL A 136 -1.71 1.55 4.96
N HIS A 137 -1.25 0.31 4.73
CA HIS A 137 -1.19 -0.73 5.76
C HIS A 137 0.02 -0.56 6.70
N GLY A 138 0.94 0.33 6.34
CA GLY A 138 2.03 0.79 7.19
C GLY A 138 1.66 2.06 7.96
N GLN A 139 2.60 2.56 8.75
CA GLN A 139 2.50 3.82 9.47
C GLN A 139 3.29 4.89 8.75
N ARG A 140 2.67 6.05 8.51
CA ARG A 140 3.39 7.21 7.98
C ARG A 140 4.18 7.87 9.11
N LEU A 141 5.51 7.85 9.01
CA LEU A 141 6.42 8.60 9.85
C LEU A 141 6.17 10.10 9.64
N SER A 142 5.95 10.83 10.73
CA SER A 142 5.87 12.29 10.72
C SER A 142 7.19 12.84 10.19
N GLN A 143 7.12 13.77 9.22
CA GLN A 143 8.29 14.38 8.57
C GLN A 143 9.36 14.80 9.58
N GLY A 144 10.45 14.04 9.62
CA GLY A 144 11.59 14.30 10.49
C GLY A 144 12.66 13.25 10.22
N ALA A 145 13.66 13.63 9.43
CA ALA A 145 14.85 12.84 9.05
C ALA A 145 14.69 11.76 7.96
N VAL A 146 13.70 11.82 7.07
CA VAL A 146 13.68 10.94 5.88
C VAL A 146 14.00 11.77 4.62
N PRO A 147 14.99 11.39 3.79
CA PRO A 147 15.35 12.12 2.58
C PRO A 147 14.15 12.26 1.62
N ALA A 148 14.17 13.32 0.81
CA ALA A 148 13.06 14.04 0.16
C ALA A 148 11.99 13.26 -0.64
N SER A 149 11.97 11.93 -0.68
CA SER A 149 10.85 11.18 -1.24
C SER A 149 9.75 11.00 -0.17
N ALA A 150 8.56 11.57 -0.39
CA ALA A 150 7.41 11.49 0.51
C ALA A 150 6.94 10.05 0.85
N TYR A 151 7.52 9.07 0.16
CA TYR A 151 7.21 7.65 0.21
C TYR A 151 8.15 6.83 1.09
N ALA A 152 9.38 7.30 1.30
CA ALA A 152 10.32 6.68 2.23
C ALA A 152 9.87 6.78 3.69
N GLY A 153 8.88 7.65 3.96
CA GLY A 153 8.29 7.87 5.28
C GLY A 153 7.16 6.90 5.64
N TYR A 154 7.00 5.75 4.97
CA TYR A 154 6.09 4.70 5.42
C TYR A 154 6.87 3.56 6.08
N GLU A 155 6.56 3.23 7.33
CA GLU A 155 7.15 2.12 8.08
C GLU A 155 6.15 0.97 8.27
N GLY A 156 6.65 -0.24 8.45
CA GLY A 156 5.86 -1.40 8.84
C GLY A 156 5.51 -2.29 7.66
N LEU A 157 4.31 -2.86 7.71
CA LEU A 157 3.85 -3.85 6.73
C LEU A 157 3.07 -3.17 5.61
N VAL A 158 3.47 -3.39 4.37
CA VAL A 158 2.76 -2.94 3.18
C VAL A 158 2.19 -4.15 2.45
N LEU A 159 1.17 -3.94 1.61
CA LEU A 159 0.77 -4.97 0.64
C LEU A 159 1.46 -4.70 -0.68
N THR A 160 2.06 -5.72 -1.28
CA THR A 160 2.65 -5.63 -2.62
C THR A 160 2.08 -6.76 -3.47
N VAL A 161 1.62 -6.43 -4.67
CA VAL A 161 1.27 -7.40 -5.69
C VAL A 161 2.43 -7.59 -6.65
N ARG A 162 2.75 -8.85 -6.92
CA ARG A 162 3.81 -9.32 -7.81
C ARG A 162 3.26 -9.47 -9.24
N ARG A 163 4.14 -9.67 -10.23
CA ARG A 163 3.73 -9.84 -11.65
C ARG A 163 2.86 -11.05 -11.90
N ASP A 164 3.07 -12.13 -11.15
CA ASP A 164 2.20 -13.32 -11.15
C ASP A 164 0.83 -13.11 -10.49
N GLY A 165 0.55 -11.90 -9.98
CA GLY A 165 -0.68 -11.57 -9.27
C GLY A 165 -0.67 -11.97 -7.80
N ALA A 166 0.40 -12.57 -7.27
CA ALA A 166 0.50 -12.90 -5.85
C ALA A 166 0.57 -11.61 -5.02
N VAL A 167 -0.39 -11.45 -4.10
CA VAL A 167 -0.40 -10.35 -3.15
C VAL A 167 0.18 -10.83 -1.83
N SER A 168 1.18 -10.13 -1.33
CA SER A 168 1.85 -10.48 -0.07
C SER A 168 1.96 -9.27 0.84
N ARG A 169 1.84 -9.51 2.13
CA ARG A 169 2.15 -8.53 3.17
C ARG A 169 3.66 -8.58 3.42
N ARG A 170 4.38 -7.52 3.06
CA ARG A 170 5.83 -7.44 3.21
C ARG A 170 6.23 -6.30 4.13
N ARG A 171 7.36 -6.46 4.82
CA ARG A 171 8.08 -5.36 5.46
C ARG A 171 9.21 -4.97 4.52
N PRO A 172 9.18 -3.80 3.86
CA PRO A 172 10.24 -3.37 2.96
C PRO A 172 11.59 -3.32 3.67
N LYS A 173 12.70 -3.40 2.93
CA LYS A 173 14.04 -3.31 3.52
C LYS A 173 14.30 -1.88 4.03
N GLU A 174 14.74 -1.76 5.28
CA GLU A 174 15.25 -0.48 5.80
C GLU A 174 16.70 -0.29 5.34
N ARG A 175 17.04 0.94 4.97
CA ARG A 175 18.35 1.35 4.47
C ARG A 175 18.87 2.52 5.28
N CYS A 176 20.19 2.55 5.43
CA CYS A 176 20.90 3.60 6.13
C CYS A 176 21.57 4.54 5.13
N TYR A 177 21.57 5.83 5.45
CA TYR A 177 22.13 6.88 4.60
C TYR A 177 23.37 7.50 5.23
N SER A 178 24.18 8.17 4.41
CA SER A 178 25.43 8.80 4.84
C SER A 178 25.26 9.87 5.94
N ASP A 179 24.10 10.51 6.00
CA ASP A 179 23.72 11.49 7.02
C ASP A 179 23.20 10.86 8.33
N GLN A 180 23.40 9.54 8.50
CA GLN A 180 22.89 8.72 9.61
C GLN A 180 21.36 8.60 9.66
N SER A 181 20.63 9.12 8.67
CA SER A 181 19.21 8.86 8.55
C SER A 181 18.93 7.40 8.21
N ARG A 182 17.74 6.93 8.61
CA ARG A 182 17.20 5.62 8.27
C ARG A 182 15.92 5.82 7.49
N GLY A 183 15.73 5.03 6.45
CA GLY A 183 14.56 5.14 5.58
C GLY A 183 14.45 3.94 4.66
N ARG A 184 13.59 4.07 3.65
CA ARG A 184 13.35 3.03 2.64
C ARG A 184 13.51 3.66 1.27
N LEU A 185 14.10 2.94 0.32
CA LEU A 185 14.03 3.37 -1.07
C LEU A 185 12.67 2.98 -1.65
N TRP A 186 12.20 3.76 -2.62
CA TRP A 186 11.00 3.40 -3.39
C TRP A 186 11.10 1.97 -3.96
N TRP A 187 12.30 1.59 -4.38
CA TRP A 187 12.65 0.27 -4.86
C TRP A 187 12.21 -0.88 -3.92
N ASP A 188 12.42 -0.70 -2.62
CA ASP A 188 12.21 -1.76 -1.62
C ASP A 188 10.74 -2.13 -1.42
N PHE A 189 9.80 -1.32 -1.93
CA PHE A 189 8.37 -1.64 -1.93
C PHE A 189 7.99 -2.66 -3.00
N PHE A 190 8.82 -2.84 -4.04
CA PHE A 190 8.49 -3.68 -5.19
C PHE A 190 9.34 -4.95 -5.22
N THR A 191 10.59 -4.91 -4.75
CA THR A 191 11.46 -6.08 -4.70
C THR A 191 12.29 -6.11 -3.42
N ASP A 192 12.79 -7.29 -3.07
CA ASP A 192 13.73 -7.50 -1.97
C ASP A 192 15.20 -7.56 -2.48
N ALA A 193 15.39 -7.59 -3.81
CA ALA A 193 16.70 -7.54 -4.44
C ALA A 193 17.35 -6.16 -4.22
N ASP A 194 18.68 -6.10 -4.19
CA ASP A 194 19.37 -4.82 -4.04
C ASP A 194 19.40 -4.04 -5.37
N PRO A 195 19.11 -2.71 -5.34
CA PRO A 195 19.08 -1.87 -6.52
C PRO A 195 20.48 -1.66 -7.12
N PRO A 196 20.60 -1.45 -8.44
CA PRO A 196 21.83 -0.98 -9.05
C PRO A 196 22.27 0.39 -8.50
N PRO A 197 23.58 0.71 -8.45
CA PRO A 197 24.06 2.01 -7.95
C PRO A 197 23.46 3.22 -8.68
N ALA A 198 23.21 3.12 -9.99
CA ALA A 198 22.58 4.18 -10.77
C ALA A 198 21.15 4.48 -10.29
N VAL A 199 20.34 3.44 -10.04
CA VAL A 199 18.99 3.60 -9.49
C VAL A 199 19.01 4.18 -8.09
N VAL A 200 19.99 3.79 -7.27
CA VAL A 200 20.17 4.39 -5.94
C VAL A 200 20.41 5.89 -6.08
N ALA A 201 21.36 6.31 -6.91
CA ALA A 201 21.70 7.73 -7.10
C ALA A 201 20.50 8.56 -7.58
N GLU A 202 19.66 8.02 -8.46
CA GLU A 202 18.45 8.70 -8.93
C GLU A 202 17.38 8.82 -7.84
N LEU A 203 17.10 7.73 -7.12
CA LEU A 203 16.10 7.71 -6.05
C LEU A 203 16.47 8.57 -4.84
N THR A 204 17.77 8.78 -4.60
CA THR A 204 18.28 9.57 -3.47
C THR A 204 18.66 11.00 -3.86
N ALA A 205 18.43 11.42 -5.10
CA ALA A 205 18.91 12.70 -5.63
C ALA A 205 20.41 12.94 -5.38
N GLY A 206 21.23 11.89 -5.56
CA GLY A 206 22.69 11.92 -5.37
C GLY A 206 23.18 11.55 -3.96
N GLY A 207 22.28 11.25 -3.02
CA GLY A 207 22.66 10.69 -1.71
C GLY A 207 23.20 9.25 -1.80
N SER A 208 23.98 8.81 -0.82
CA SER A 208 24.52 7.45 -0.78
C SER A 208 23.86 6.59 0.30
N VAL A 209 23.49 5.37 -0.09
CA VAL A 209 23.08 4.33 0.84
C VAL A 209 24.34 3.62 1.35
N VAL A 210 24.45 3.50 2.66
CA VAL A 210 25.60 2.88 3.35
C VAL A 210 25.12 1.66 4.15
N PRO A 211 26.02 0.70 4.46
CA PRO A 211 25.70 -0.37 5.39
C PRO A 211 25.23 0.19 6.73
N CYS A 212 24.15 -0.38 7.27
CA CYS A 212 23.67 0.00 8.59
C CYS A 212 24.68 -0.42 9.65
N LYS A 213 25.11 0.54 10.47
CA LYS A 213 25.92 0.32 11.66
C LYS A 213 25.05 0.06 12.87
#